data_AF-A0A9E0DBW1-F1
#
_entry.id   AF-A0A9E0DBW1-F1
#
_cell.length_a   1.000
_cell.length_b   1.000
_cell.length_c   1.000
_cell.angle_alpha   90.00
_cell.angle_beta   90.00
_cell.angle_gamma   90.00
#
_symmetry.space_group_name_H-M   'P 1'
#
loop_
_entity.id
_entity.type
_entity.pdbx_description
1 polymer ?
#
loop_
_entity_poly.entity_id
_entity_poly.type
_entity_poly.pdbx_seq_one_letter_code
_entity_poly.pdbx_strand_id
1 'polypeptide(L)'
;MSERIRDYLIVVGHLWIGDECRDAFFKNPNSVLIGFKLTQDEKERLHKLTDASFSSMELLVEATGLEYDELREAIDHPRARMRHLTTRKR
;
A
#
# COMPACT_ATOMS: atom_id res chain seq x y z
N MET A 1 21.93 -9.46 5.12
CA MET A 1 20.72 -10.25 4.85
C MET A 1 19.59 -9.26 4.72
N SER A 2 19.19 -8.87 3.50
CA SER A 2 18.05 -7.97 3.32
C SER A 2 16.81 -8.74 3.74
N GLU A 3 16.28 -8.48 4.92
CA GLU A 3 14.94 -8.94 5.28
C GLU A 3 13.99 -8.50 4.17
N ARG A 4 13.29 -9.47 3.59
CA ARG A 4 12.43 -9.21 2.46
C ARG A 4 11.22 -8.47 3.01
N ILE A 5 11.17 -7.15 2.81
CA ILE A 5 10.02 -6.33 3.22
C ILE A 5 8.71 -6.98 2.76
N ARG A 6 7.71 -6.97 3.64
CA ARG A 6 6.40 -7.58 3.40
C ARG A 6 5.70 -6.90 2.23
N ASP A 7 5.00 -7.68 1.42
CA ASP A 7 4.23 -7.16 0.28
C ASP A 7 3.15 -6.17 0.73
N TYR A 8 2.57 -6.37 1.92
CA TYR A 8 1.63 -5.43 2.53
C TYR A 8 2.23 -4.03 2.72
N LEU A 9 3.44 -3.94 3.29
CA LEU A 9 4.17 -2.68 3.48
C LEU A 9 4.46 -2.01 2.13
N ILE A 10 4.90 -2.79 1.13
CA ILE A 10 5.14 -2.25 -0.22
C ILE A 10 3.88 -1.62 -0.79
N VAL A 11 2.73 -2.29 -0.68
CA VAL A 11 1.45 -1.78 -1.18
C VAL A 11 1.07 -0.49 -0.46
N VAL A 12 1.04 -0.50 0.87
CA VAL A 12 0.63 0.67 1.66
C VAL A 12 1.55 1.86 1.41
N GLY A 13 2.88 1.64 1.46
CA GLY A 13 3.86 2.68 1.16
C GLY A 13 3.72 3.23 -0.25
N HIS A 14 3.44 2.38 -1.24
CA HIS A 14 3.25 2.85 -2.61
C HIS A 14 1.95 3.65 -2.79
N LEU A 15 0.85 3.21 -2.17
CA LEU A 15 -0.43 3.95 -2.20
C LEU A 15 -0.32 5.31 -1.49
N TRP A 16 0.55 5.43 -0.48
CA TRP A 16 0.86 6.71 0.15
C TRP A 16 1.59 7.66 -0.82
N ILE A 17 2.58 7.16 -1.56
CA ILE A 17 3.45 7.97 -2.41
C ILE A 17 2.79 8.35 -3.74
N GLY A 18 2.05 7.42 -4.36
CA GLY A 18 1.55 7.56 -5.73
C GLY A 18 0.05 7.78 -5.81
N ASP A 19 -0.36 9.01 -6.07
CA ASP A 19 -1.77 9.41 -6.23
C ASP A 19 -2.47 8.62 -7.37
N GLU A 20 -1.82 8.49 -8.53
CA GLU A 20 -2.33 7.70 -9.65
C GLU A 20 -2.54 6.21 -9.31
N CYS A 21 -1.70 5.67 -8.45
CA CYS A 21 -1.79 4.27 -8.01
C CYS A 21 -2.88 4.09 -6.96
N ARG A 22 -3.09 5.09 -6.10
CA ARG A 22 -4.20 5.16 -5.17
C ARG A 22 -5.55 5.27 -5.90
N ASP A 23 -5.63 6.13 -6.91
CA ASP A 23 -6.79 6.25 -7.78
C ASP A 23 -7.15 4.93 -8.47
N ALA A 24 -6.16 4.25 -9.02
CA ALA A 24 -6.36 2.94 -9.65
C ALA A 24 -6.78 1.88 -8.63
N PHE A 25 -6.22 1.93 -7.42
CA PHE A 25 -6.60 1.06 -6.32
C PHE A 25 -8.07 1.26 -5.96
N PHE A 26 -8.55 2.50 -5.79
CA PHE A 26 -9.95 2.75 -5.49
C PHE A 26 -10.91 2.35 -6.63
N LYS A 27 -10.47 2.43 -7.88
CA LYS A 27 -11.26 1.97 -9.04
C LYS A 27 -11.38 0.45 -9.11
N ASN A 28 -10.30 -0.27 -8.85
CA ASN A 28 -10.30 -1.73 -8.87
C ASN A 28 -9.23 -2.31 -7.94
N PRO A 29 -9.54 -2.43 -6.63
CA PRO A 29 -8.56 -2.86 -5.63
C PRO A 29 -8.02 -4.26 -5.94
N ASN A 30 -8.92 -5.18 -6.32
CA ASN A 30 -8.55 -6.57 -6.61
C ASN A 30 -7.52 -6.67 -7.73
N SER A 31 -7.70 -5.91 -8.82
CA SER A 31 -6.75 -5.92 -9.94
C SER A 31 -5.39 -5.38 -9.54
N VAL A 32 -5.34 -4.34 -8.70
CA VAL A 32 -4.09 -3.73 -8.23
C VAL A 32 -3.33 -4.67 -7.29
N LEU A 33 -4.04 -5.44 -6.47
CA LEU A 33 -3.46 -6.34 -5.49
C LEU A 33 -3.04 -7.71 -6.06
N ILE A 34 -3.28 -7.98 -7.35
CA ILE A 34 -2.85 -9.23 -7.99
C ILE A 34 -1.33 -9.40 -7.87
N GLY A 35 -0.90 -10.57 -7.41
CA GLY A 35 0.51 -10.94 -7.30
C GLY A 35 1.21 -10.46 -6.02
N PHE A 36 0.51 -9.75 -5.14
CA PHE A 36 1.00 -9.48 -3.78
C PHE A 36 0.61 -10.60 -2.83
N LYS A 37 1.57 -11.03 -2.00
CA LYS A 37 1.35 -12.01 -0.94
C LYS A 37 0.73 -11.31 0.28
N LEU A 38 -0.60 -11.25 0.28
CA LEU A 38 -1.40 -10.64 1.34
C LEU A 38 -2.23 -11.71 2.06
N THR A 39 -2.26 -11.62 3.37
CA THR A 39 -3.21 -12.36 4.21
C THR A 39 -4.64 -11.87 3.99
N GLN A 40 -5.63 -12.63 4.47
CA GLN A 40 -7.03 -12.24 4.37
C GLN A 40 -7.30 -10.94 5.16
N ASP A 41 -6.78 -10.84 6.38
CA ASP A 41 -6.87 -9.62 7.21
C ASP A 41 -6.25 -8.40 6.52
N GLU A 42 -5.06 -8.52 5.93
CA GLU A 42 -4.41 -7.41 5.22
C GLU A 42 -5.23 -6.95 4.01
N LYS A 43 -5.83 -7.88 3.25
CA LYS A 43 -6.74 -7.53 2.16
C LYS A 43 -7.97 -6.79 2.67
N GLU A 44 -8.59 -7.28 3.73
CA GLU A 44 -9.77 -6.64 4.32
C GLU A 44 -9.46 -5.22 4.82
N ARG A 45 -8.29 -5.01 5.42
CA ARG A 45 -7.83 -3.67 5.81
C ARG A 45 -7.63 -2.77 4.59
N LEU A 46 -6.98 -3.27 3.53
CA LEU A 46 -6.82 -2.51 2.27
C LEU A 46 -8.16 -2.12 1.66
N HIS A 47 -9.13 -3.04 1.64
CA HIS A 47 -10.46 -2.78 1.10
C HIS A 47 -11.28 -1.77 1.92
N LYS A 48 -10.94 -1.56 3.20
CA LYS A 48 -11.56 -0.56 4.07
C LYS A 48 -10.90 0.82 3.97
N LEU A 49 -9.77 0.93 3.27
CA LEU A 49 -9.12 2.22 3.06
C LEU A 49 -10.03 3.14 2.25
N THR A 50 -10.03 4.41 2.63
CA THR A 50 -10.73 5.48 1.93
C THR A 50 -9.75 6.60 1.64
N ASP A 51 -10.14 7.58 0.84
CA ASP A 51 -9.30 8.75 0.57
C ASP A 51 -8.90 9.48 1.87
N ALA A 52 -9.83 9.56 2.84
CA ALA A 52 -9.58 10.11 4.17
C ALA A 52 -8.45 9.39 4.92
N SER A 53 -8.29 8.07 4.71
CA SER A 53 -7.20 7.29 5.32
C SER A 53 -5.82 7.77 4.87
N PHE A 54 -5.70 8.48 3.75
CA PHE A 54 -4.44 9.00 3.24
C PHE A 54 -4.22 10.49 3.54
N SER A 55 -5.11 11.12 4.32
CA SER A 55 -4.98 12.54 4.69
C SER A 55 -3.86 12.79 5.72
N SER A 56 -3.49 11.78 6.51
CA SER A 56 -2.33 11.83 7.42
C SER A 56 -1.76 10.43 7.66
N MET A 57 -0.49 10.36 8.09
CA MET A 57 0.15 9.09 8.45
C MET A 57 -0.56 8.42 9.64
N GLU A 58 -1.08 9.20 10.58
CA GLU A 58 -1.81 8.69 11.76
C GLU A 58 -3.09 7.95 11.35
N LEU A 59 -3.87 8.53 10.44
CA LEU A 59 -5.09 7.89 9.92
C LEU A 59 -4.77 6.64 9.09
N LEU A 60 -3.64 6.64 8.37
CA LEU A 60 -3.22 5.48 7.61
C LEU A 60 -2.75 4.34 8.53
N VAL A 61 -2.00 4.66 9.58
CA VAL A 61 -1.61 3.72 10.65
C VAL A 61 -2.85 3.10 11.28
N GLU A 62 -3.83 3.91 11.67
CA GLU A 62 -5.08 3.42 12.27
C GLU A 62 -5.84 2.48 11.31
N ALA A 63 -5.97 2.86 10.04
CA ALA A 63 -6.73 2.10 9.06
C ALA A 63 -6.03 0.80 8.61
N THR A 64 -4.69 0.78 8.62
CA THR A 64 -3.88 -0.38 8.22
C THR A 64 -3.48 -1.27 9.40
N GLY A 65 -3.57 -0.75 10.63
CA GLY A 65 -3.08 -1.41 11.85
C GLY A 65 -1.59 -1.75 11.75
N LEU A 66 -0.82 -0.93 11.02
CA LEU A 66 0.64 -0.94 11.01
C LEU A 66 1.15 -0.05 12.13
N GLU A 67 2.35 -0.30 12.62
CA GLU A 67 3.03 0.67 13.48
C GLU A 67 3.55 1.86 12.66
N TYR A 68 3.69 3.01 13.31
CA TYR A 68 4.17 4.23 12.64
C TYR A 68 5.56 4.03 11.99
N ASP A 69 6.46 3.34 12.69
CA ASP A 69 7.80 3.03 12.17
C ASP A 69 7.76 2.07 10.97
N GLU A 70 6.84 1.10 10.96
CA GLU A 70 6.64 0.20 9.81
C GLU A 70 6.12 0.96 8.59
N LEU A 71 5.18 1.89 8.79
CA LEU A 71 4.66 2.74 7.71
C LEU A 71 5.76 3.65 7.16
N ARG A 72 6.58 4.23 8.03
CA ARG A 72 7.70 5.08 7.63
C ARG A 72 8.73 4.29 6.83
N GLU A 73 9.12 3.10 7.32
CA GLU A 73 10.01 2.21 6.59
C GLU A 73 9.41 1.81 5.23
N ALA A 74 8.12 1.49 5.19
CA ALA A 74 7.41 1.16 3.96
C ALA A 74 7.48 2.26 2.91
N ILE A 75 7.30 3.52 3.32
CA ILE A 75 7.33 4.69 2.43
C ILE A 75 8.75 4.95 1.93
N ASP A 76 9.75 4.83 2.80
CA ASP A 76 11.15 5.06 2.43
C ASP A 76 11.75 3.89 1.62
N HIS A 77 11.11 2.71 1.65
CA HIS A 77 11.66 1.52 1.01
C HIS A 77 11.73 1.67 -0.53
N PRO A 78 12.88 1.39 -1.16
CA PRO A 78 13.07 1.56 -2.62
C PRO A 78 12.03 0.83 -3.48
N ARG A 79 11.60 -0.36 -3.05
CA ARG A 79 10.56 -1.14 -3.75
C ARG A 79 9.18 -0.47 -3.72
N ALA A 80 8.84 0.26 -2.66
CA ALA A 80 7.61 1.04 -2.63
C ALA A 80 7.74 2.27 -3.52
N ARG A 81 8.92 2.88 -3.65
CA ARG A 81 9.11 4.08 -4.49
C ARG A 81 9.18 3.79 -5.99
N MET A 82 9.71 2.63 -6.40
CA MET A 82 9.94 2.30 -7.81
C MET A 82 8.82 1.49 -8.49
N ARG A 83 7.82 1.00 -7.73
CA ARG A 83 6.85 0.01 -8.24
C ARG A 83 5.48 0.62 -8.48
N HIS A 84 5.20 1.11 -9.69
CA HIS A 84 3.84 1.49 -10.04
C HIS A 84 2.88 0.31 -9.96
N LEU A 85 1.75 0.50 -9.27
CA LEU A 85 0.68 -0.50 -9.17
C LEU A 85 -0.20 -0.57 -10.44
N THR A 86 -0.03 0.38 -11.36
CA THR A 86 -0.85 0.55 -12.56
C THR A 86 -0.21 0.05 -13.84
N THR A 87 0.76 -0.88 -13.78
CA THR A 87 1.47 -1.34 -14.99
C THR A 87 0.60 -2.19 -15.91
N ARG A 88 -0.22 -1.51 -16.70
CA ARG A 88 -0.58 -1.82 -18.08
C ARG A 88 -0.63 -0.50 -18.85
N LYS A 89 0.53 0.05 -19.21
CA LYS A 89 0.62 0.57 -20.58
C LYS A 89 0.84 -0.65 -21.45
N ARG A 90 -0.14 -0.91 -22.32
CA ARG A 90 -0.01 -1.84 -23.45
C ARG A 90 1.23 -1.53 -24.27
#